data_AF-A0A961J354-F1
#
_entry.id   AF-A0A961J354-F1
#
_cell.length_a   1.000
_cell.length_b   1.000
_cell.length_c   1.000
_cell.angle_alpha   90.00
_cell.angle_beta   90.00
_cell.angle_gamma   90.00
#
_symmetry.space_group_name_H-M   'P 1'
#
loop_
_entity.id
_entity.type
_entity.pdbx_description
1 polymer ?
#
loop_
_entity_poly.entity_id
_entity_poly.type
_entity_poly.pdbx_seq_one_letter_code
_entity_poly.pdbx_strand_id
1 'polypeptide(L)'
;MTGKFLPGVIAMAAIVVASNVLVQFLILDGLLTWGAFTYPFAFLVTDLMNRFYGVAAARRVVLAGFVTGVICSLIGSQIMLQGDGYTYAAVPLRVAVGSGIAFLAAQMTDVTVFDRFRGGQWWRAPLISTLIGSALDTALFFTIAFSA
;
A
#
# COMPACT_ATOMS: atom_id res chain seq x y z
N MET A 1 27.09 3.08 0.08
CA MET A 1 26.34 1.87 0.53
C MET A 1 24.87 1.84 0.04
N THR A 2 24.52 2.58 -1.03
CA THR A 2 23.12 2.92 -1.36
C THR A 2 22.51 2.09 -2.50
N GLY A 3 23.30 1.32 -3.24
CA GLY A 3 22.86 0.65 -4.47
C GLY A 3 22.08 -0.66 -4.31
N LYS A 4 22.05 -1.29 -3.12
CA LYS A 4 21.43 -2.63 -2.93
C LYS A 4 19.91 -2.61 -2.72
N PHE A 5 19.33 -1.47 -2.34
CA PHE A 5 17.89 -1.37 -2.00
C PHE A 5 17.06 -0.65 -3.06
N LEU A 6 17.74 -0.02 -4.03
CA LEU A 6 17.12 0.75 -5.12
C LEU A 6 16.08 -0.05 -5.92
N PRO A 7 16.31 -1.33 -6.32
CA PRO A 7 15.31 -2.05 -7.08
C PRO A 7 14.03 -2.32 -6.27
N GLY A 8 14.14 -2.59 -4.97
CA GLY A 8 12.96 -2.76 -4.09
C GLY A 8 12.16 -1.47 -3.92
N VAL A 9 12.85 -0.33 -3.77
CA VAL A 9 12.20 0.99 -3.70
C VAL A 9 11.48 1.32 -5.00
N ILE A 10 12.12 1.09 -6.15
CA ILE A 10 11.52 1.36 -7.47
C ILE A 10 10.31 0.45 -7.70
N ALA A 11 10.42 -0.84 -7.39
CA ALA A 11 9.31 -1.79 -7.51
C ALA A 11 8.13 -1.36 -6.64
N MET A 12 8.39 -1.00 -5.38
CA MET A 12 7.36 -0.52 -4.46
C MET A 12 6.68 0.75 -4.97
N ALA A 13 7.48 1.75 -5.38
CA ALA A 13 6.96 2.99 -5.93
C ALA A 13 6.11 2.75 -7.18
N ALA A 14 6.58 1.91 -8.11
CA ALA A 14 5.85 1.57 -9.33
C ALA A 14 4.51 0.87 -9.02
N ILE A 15 4.47 -0.07 -8.08
CA ILE A 15 3.25 -0.76 -7.67
C ILE A 15 2.28 0.21 -6.99
N VAL A 16 2.77 1.10 -6.12
CA VAL A 16 1.93 2.10 -5.45
C VAL A 16 1.33 3.08 -6.47
N VAL A 17 2.12 3.56 -7.43
CA VAL A 17 1.64 4.43 -8.51
C VAL A 17 0.61 3.70 -9.37
N ALA A 18 0.92 2.47 -9.79
CA ALA A 18 0.01 1.66 -10.59
C ALA A 18 -1.29 1.41 -9.84
N SER A 19 -1.25 1.07 -8.54
CA SER A 19 -2.44 0.84 -7.72
C SER A 19 -3.30 2.10 -7.61
N ASN A 20 -2.69 3.29 -7.45
CA ASN A 20 -3.41 4.56 -7.39
C ASN A 20 -4.12 4.91 -8.70
N VAL A 21 -3.50 4.61 -9.85
CA VAL A 21 -4.12 4.80 -11.16
C VAL A 21 -5.22 3.75 -11.40
N LEU A 22 -4.94 2.50 -11.06
CA LEU A 22 -5.82 1.37 -11.29
C LEU A 22 -7.05 1.34 -10.38
N VAL A 23 -7.02 2.01 -9.23
CA VAL A 23 -8.20 2.21 -8.37
C VAL A 23 -9.35 2.89 -9.12
N GLN A 24 -9.05 3.72 -10.14
CA GLN A 24 -10.07 4.43 -10.91
C GLN A 24 -10.84 3.52 -11.88
N PHE A 25 -10.30 2.34 -12.20
CA PHE A 25 -10.95 1.38 -13.10
C PHE A 25 -11.76 0.38 -12.28
N LEU A 26 -13.07 0.58 -12.28
CA LEU A 26 -14.02 -0.30 -11.61
C LEU A 26 -14.28 -1.56 -12.45
N ILE A 27 -14.43 -2.68 -11.76
CA ILE A 27 -14.79 -4.00 -12.28
C ILE A 27 -16.00 -4.47 -11.47
N LEU A 28 -16.81 -5.36 -12.03
CA LEU A 28 -17.93 -5.99 -11.31
C LEU A 28 -18.95 -4.94 -10.84
N ASP A 29 -19.40 -4.07 -11.75
CA ASP A 29 -20.40 -3.02 -11.47
C ASP A 29 -20.06 -2.10 -10.28
N GLY A 30 -18.77 -1.93 -9.98
CA GLY A 30 -18.29 -1.07 -8.90
C GLY A 30 -17.97 -1.78 -7.58
N LEU A 31 -18.12 -3.11 -7.50
CA LEU A 31 -17.74 -3.89 -6.33
C LEU A 31 -16.22 -4.07 -6.16
N LEU A 32 -15.43 -3.98 -7.24
CA LEU A 32 -13.98 -4.18 -7.19
C LEU A 32 -13.23 -3.18 -8.08
N THR A 33 -11.97 -2.88 -7.74
CA THR A 33 -11.11 -2.04 -8.58
C THR A 33 -9.87 -2.80 -9.02
N TRP A 34 -9.29 -2.43 -10.17
CA TRP A 34 -7.99 -2.98 -10.58
C TRP A 34 -6.87 -2.66 -9.57
N GLY A 35 -7.03 -1.61 -8.77
CA GLY A 35 -6.15 -1.29 -7.64
C GLY A 35 -6.10 -2.40 -6.59
N ALA A 36 -7.23 -3.03 -6.28
CA ALA A 36 -7.30 -4.11 -5.30
C ALA A 36 -6.48 -5.35 -5.73
N PHE A 37 -6.30 -5.58 -7.04
CA PHE A 37 -5.45 -6.65 -7.55
C PHE A 37 -3.96 -6.33 -7.48
N THR A 38 -3.58 -5.07 -7.56
CA THR A 38 -2.17 -4.64 -7.57
C THR A 38 -1.62 -4.42 -6.16
N TYR A 39 -2.47 -4.15 -5.20
CA TYR A 39 -2.08 -3.90 -3.81
C TYR A 39 -1.37 -5.07 -3.11
N PRO A 40 -1.77 -6.36 -3.26
CA PRO A 40 -1.05 -7.49 -2.67
C PRO A 40 0.41 -7.59 -3.13
N PHE A 41 0.75 -7.10 -4.33
CA PHE A 41 2.13 -7.11 -4.81
C PHE A 41 3.03 -6.14 -4.01
N ALA A 42 2.47 -5.10 -3.40
CA ALA A 42 3.22 -4.18 -2.54
C ALA A 42 3.70 -4.88 -1.25
N PHE A 43 2.86 -5.73 -0.66
CA PHE A 43 3.25 -6.59 0.47
C PHE A 43 4.31 -7.61 0.05
N LEU A 44 4.14 -8.24 -1.11
CA LEU A 44 5.12 -9.19 -1.64
C LEU A 44 6.53 -8.56 -1.81
N VAL A 45 6.61 -7.33 -2.32
CA VAL A 45 7.89 -6.61 -2.43
C VAL A 45 8.50 -6.36 -1.06
N THR A 46 7.69 -5.98 -0.07
CA THR A 46 8.14 -5.73 1.30
C THR A 46 8.66 -7.02 1.97
N ASP A 47 7.95 -8.13 1.81
CA ASP A 47 8.36 -9.45 2.28
C ASP A 47 9.69 -9.90 1.66
N LEU A 48 9.84 -9.70 0.34
CA LEU A 48 11.06 -10.06 -0.39
C LEU A 48 12.26 -9.26 0.10
N MET A 49 12.06 -7.96 0.32
CA MET A 49 13.07 -7.06 0.86
C MET A 49 13.43 -7.42 2.31
N ASN A 50 12.45 -7.79 3.13
CA ASN A 50 12.67 -8.25 4.49
C ASN A 50 13.51 -9.53 4.51
N ARG A 51 13.23 -10.46 3.59
CA ARG A 51 13.95 -11.74 3.50
C ARG A 51 15.40 -11.59 3.07
N PHE A 52 15.66 -10.83 2.01
CA PHE A 52 17.01 -10.73 1.44
C PHE A 52 17.90 -9.70 2.14
N TYR A 53 17.30 -8.65 2.67
CA TYR A 53 18.03 -7.48 3.17
C TYR A 53 17.71 -7.14 4.63
N GLY A 54 16.76 -7.85 5.25
CA GLY A 54 16.36 -7.68 6.63
C GLY A 54 15.33 -6.57 6.86
N VAL A 55 14.83 -6.53 8.09
CA VAL A 55 13.79 -5.63 8.58
C VAL A 55 14.09 -4.15 8.30
N ALA A 56 15.35 -3.73 8.47
CA ALA A 56 15.73 -2.33 8.26
C ALA A 56 15.58 -1.88 6.80
N ALA A 57 15.84 -2.78 5.83
CA ALA A 57 15.67 -2.48 4.42
C ALA A 57 14.20 -2.46 4.02
N ALA A 58 13.41 -3.43 4.51
CA ALA A 58 11.96 -3.47 4.29
C ALA A 58 11.28 -2.19 4.76
N ARG A 59 11.59 -1.71 5.97
CA ARG A 59 11.04 -0.45 6.51
C ARG A 59 11.37 0.76 5.64
N ARG A 60 12.56 0.82 5.03
CA ARG A 60 12.93 1.92 4.11
C ARG A 60 12.14 1.87 2.81
N VAL A 61 11.89 0.67 2.27
CA VAL A 61 11.08 0.47 1.06
C VAL A 61 9.63 0.85 1.32
N VAL A 62 9.08 0.45 2.46
CA VAL A 62 7.74 0.86 2.93
C VAL A 62 7.65 2.39 3.03
N LEU A 63 8.62 3.04 3.68
CA LEU A 63 8.63 4.50 3.81
C LEU A 63 8.65 5.19 2.43
N ALA A 64 9.46 4.69 1.50
CA ALA A 64 9.51 5.23 0.15
C ALA A 64 8.20 5.02 -0.63
N GLY A 65 7.57 3.84 -0.49
CA GLY A 65 6.25 3.56 -1.02
C GLY A 65 5.18 4.50 -0.43
N PHE A 66 5.21 4.73 0.88
CA PHE A 66 4.33 5.67 1.57
C PHE A 66 4.49 7.10 1.03
N VAL A 67 5.72 7.61 0.95
CA VAL A 67 5.98 8.96 0.40
C VAL A 67 5.49 9.06 -1.04
N THR A 68 5.74 8.04 -1.85
CA THR A 68 5.23 7.97 -3.23
C THR A 68 3.70 8.00 -3.27
N GLY A 69 3.04 7.21 -2.42
CA GLY A 69 1.58 7.17 -2.33
C GLY A 69 0.97 8.48 -1.87
N VAL A 70 1.61 9.18 -0.92
CA VAL A 70 1.22 10.54 -0.50
C VAL A 70 1.36 11.53 -1.65
N ILE A 71 2.48 11.51 -2.38
CA ILE A 71 2.67 12.38 -3.55
C ILE A 71 1.62 12.08 -4.63
N CYS A 72 1.37 10.82 -4.95
CA CYS A 72 0.32 10.41 -5.88
C CYS A 72 -1.06 10.86 -5.42
N SER A 73 -1.37 10.72 -4.13
CA SER A 73 -2.64 11.16 -3.54
C SER A 73 -2.79 12.68 -3.57
N LEU A 74 -1.72 13.43 -3.32
CA LEU A 74 -1.71 14.90 -3.41
C LEU A 74 -1.91 15.36 -4.86
N ILE A 75 -1.21 14.76 -5.82
CA ILE A 75 -1.42 15.03 -7.25
C ILE A 75 -2.85 14.67 -7.66
N GLY A 76 -3.35 13.50 -7.22
CA GLY A 76 -4.74 13.09 -7.44
C GLY A 76 -5.76 14.04 -6.82
N SER A 77 -5.47 14.59 -5.63
CA SER A 77 -6.34 15.60 -4.99
C SER A 77 -6.38 16.94 -5.75
N GLN A 78 -5.36 17.25 -6.54
CA GLN A 78 -5.35 18.40 -7.46
C GLN A 78 -6.09 18.12 -8.78
N ILE A 79 -6.36 16.85 -9.09
CA ILE A 79 -7.24 16.47 -10.19
C ILE A 79 -8.67 16.56 -9.68
N MET A 80 -9.34 17.68 -9.99
CA MET A 80 -10.77 17.82 -9.75
C MET A 80 -11.51 17.00 -10.79
N LEU A 81 -12.19 15.92 -10.38
CA LEU A 81 -13.12 15.25 -11.26
C LEU A 81 -14.44 16.03 -11.29
N GLN A 82 -14.92 16.30 -12.50
CA GLN A 82 -16.27 16.80 -12.74
C GLN A 82 -17.18 15.59 -12.97
N GLY A 83 -18.16 15.40 -12.09
CA GLY A 83 -19.25 14.44 -12.26
C GLY A 83 -20.54 15.00 -11.67
N ASP A 84 -21.63 14.93 -12.44
CA ASP A 84 -22.99 15.35 -12.04
C ASP A 84 -23.13 16.78 -11.48
N GLY A 85 -22.46 17.77 -12.11
CA GLY A 85 -22.64 19.19 -11.77
C GLY A 85 -21.91 19.66 -10.50
N TYR A 86 -21.12 18.80 -9.85
CA TYR A 86 -20.28 19.15 -8.71
C TYR A 86 -18.80 18.81 -8.98
N THR A 87 -17.90 19.68 -8.52
CA THR A 87 -16.44 19.42 -8.50
C THR A 87 -16.06 18.79 -7.17
N TYR A 88 -15.55 17.56 -7.22
CA TYR A 88 -14.98 16.90 -6.04
C TYR A 88 -13.50 16.60 -6.27
N ALA A 89 -12.72 16.67 -5.20
CA ALA A 89 -11.34 16.20 -5.23
C ALA A 89 -11.35 14.68 -5.41
N ALA A 90 -10.54 14.15 -6.34
CA ALA A 90 -10.44 12.70 -6.57
C ALA A 90 -10.07 11.91 -5.30
N VAL A 91 -9.39 12.57 -4.35
CA VAL A 91 -9.03 12.02 -3.03
C VAL A 91 -9.33 13.08 -1.96
N PRO A 92 -10.39 12.92 -1.16
CA PRO A 92 -10.63 13.76 0.02
C PRO A 92 -9.45 13.65 1.00
N LEU A 93 -9.06 14.75 1.65
CA LEU A 93 -7.95 14.77 2.63
C LEU A 93 -8.07 13.67 3.71
N ARG A 94 -9.30 13.36 4.14
CA ARG A 94 -9.61 12.26 5.07
C ARG A 94 -9.20 10.88 4.55
N VAL A 95 -9.39 10.63 3.24
CA VAL A 95 -9.04 9.36 2.59
C VAL A 95 -7.53 9.25 2.46
N ALA A 96 -6.84 10.35 2.13
CA ALA A 96 -5.38 10.38 2.09
C ALA A 96 -4.75 10.11 3.46
N VAL A 97 -5.26 10.75 4.51
CA VAL A 97 -4.77 10.54 5.89
C VAL A 97 -5.09 9.12 6.39
N GLY A 98 -6.31 8.64 6.13
CA GLY A 98 -6.72 7.27 6.51
C GLY A 98 -5.91 6.19 5.81
N SER A 99 -5.72 6.31 4.50
CA SER A 99 -4.86 5.42 3.70
C SER A 99 -3.41 5.45 4.19
N GLY A 100 -2.90 6.64 4.51
CA GLY A 100 -1.54 6.78 4.99
C GLY A 100 -1.27 6.07 6.33
N ILE A 101 -2.17 6.24 7.30
CA ILE A 101 -2.06 5.60 8.62
C ILE A 101 -2.24 4.08 8.49
N ALA A 102 -3.23 3.65 7.71
CA ALA A 102 -3.51 2.24 7.46
C ALA A 102 -2.29 1.54 6.84
N PHE A 103 -1.72 2.13 5.78
CA PHE A 103 -0.59 1.59 5.07
C PHE A 103 0.64 1.43 5.97
N LEU A 104 0.98 2.46 6.77
CA LEU A 104 2.14 2.39 7.67
C LEU A 104 1.95 1.32 8.75
N ALA A 105 0.78 1.27 9.38
CA ALA A 105 0.48 0.29 10.42
C ALA A 105 0.48 -1.14 9.85
N ALA A 106 -0.12 -1.33 8.67
CA ALA A 106 -0.17 -2.60 7.96
C ALA A 106 1.23 -3.11 7.60
N GLN A 107 2.04 -2.26 6.99
CA GLN A 107 3.39 -2.62 6.54
C GLN A 107 4.36 -2.85 7.71
N MET A 108 4.25 -2.10 8.81
CA MET A 108 5.06 -2.36 10.01
C MET A 108 4.66 -3.68 10.69
N THR A 109 3.37 -4.00 10.70
CA THR A 109 2.86 -5.28 11.20
C THR A 109 3.33 -6.43 10.31
N ASP A 110 3.20 -6.28 9.00
CA ASP A 110 3.67 -7.24 7.99
C ASP A 110 5.15 -7.60 8.19
N VAL A 111 6.04 -6.59 8.25
CA VAL A 111 7.47 -6.80 8.48
C VAL A 111 7.76 -7.55 9.79
N THR A 112 7.01 -7.25 10.85
CA THR A 112 7.20 -7.87 12.18
C THR A 112 6.70 -9.31 12.21
N VAL A 113 5.53 -9.56 11.62
CA VAL A 113 4.95 -10.91 11.49
C VAL A 113 5.83 -11.76 10.58
N PHE A 114 6.27 -11.23 9.44
CA PHE A 114 7.16 -11.94 8.54
C PHE A 114 8.45 -12.34 9.24
N ASP A 115 9.12 -11.43 9.94
CA ASP A 115 10.38 -11.72 10.64
C ASP A 115 10.20 -12.81 11.73
N ARG A 116 9.05 -12.80 12.43
CA ARG A 116 8.68 -13.84 13.40
C ARG A 116 8.54 -15.22 12.78
N PHE A 117 7.96 -15.32 11.58
CA PHE A 117 7.66 -16.59 10.90
C PHE A 117 8.69 -16.99 9.84
N ARG A 118 9.74 -16.19 9.61
CA ARG A 118 10.75 -16.41 8.55
C ARG A 118 11.55 -17.71 8.68
N GLY A 119 11.59 -18.30 9.88
CA GLY A 119 12.31 -19.56 10.16
C GLY A 119 11.61 -20.83 9.66
N GLY A 120 10.35 -20.73 9.22
CA GLY A 120 9.57 -21.87 8.72
C GLY A 120 9.62 -22.05 7.19
N GLN A 121 8.61 -22.74 6.64
CA GLN A 121 8.44 -22.91 5.18
C GLN A 121 8.29 -21.55 4.48
N TRP A 122 8.93 -21.41 3.31
CA TRP A 122 9.08 -20.16 2.58
C TRP A 122 7.77 -19.40 2.34
N TRP A 123 6.68 -20.12 2.06
CA TRP A 123 5.37 -19.56 1.75
C TRP A 123 4.55 -19.14 2.97
N ARG A 124 4.83 -19.68 4.17
CA ARG A 124 4.03 -19.39 5.37
C ARG A 124 4.24 -17.96 5.86
N ALA A 125 5.49 -17.51 5.88
CA ALA A 125 5.83 -16.16 6.31
C ALA A 125 5.11 -15.09 5.47
N PRO A 126 5.21 -15.06 4.12
CA PRO A 126 4.55 -14.06 3.29
C PRO A 126 3.03 -14.19 3.29
N LEU A 127 2.47 -15.42 3.32
CA LEU A 127 1.01 -15.57 3.37
C LEU A 127 0.42 -15.04 4.68
N ILE A 128 1.05 -15.33 5.83
CA ILE A 128 0.54 -14.88 7.13
C ILE A 128 0.76 -13.37 7.30
N SER A 129 1.93 -12.84 6.93
CA SER A 129 2.23 -11.41 7.02
C SER A 129 1.31 -10.59 6.11
N THR A 130 1.20 -10.97 4.84
CA THR A 130 0.37 -10.26 3.86
C THR A 130 -1.11 -10.29 4.25
N LEU A 131 -1.62 -11.43 4.75
CA LEU A 131 -3.03 -11.57 5.10
C LEU A 131 -3.41 -10.76 6.34
N ILE A 132 -2.55 -10.76 7.37
CA ILE A 132 -2.73 -9.92 8.56
C ILE A 132 -2.55 -8.43 8.21
N GLY A 133 -1.52 -8.09 7.43
CA GLY A 133 -1.23 -6.74 6.97
C GLY A 133 -2.38 -6.16 6.16
N SER A 134 -2.89 -6.90 5.17
CA SER A 134 -4.01 -6.46 4.32
C SER A 134 -5.33 -6.33 5.10
N ALA A 135 -5.59 -7.23 6.05
CA ALA A 135 -6.77 -7.13 6.92
C ALA A 135 -6.71 -5.90 7.82
N LEU A 136 -5.53 -5.62 8.40
CA LEU A 136 -5.31 -4.45 9.24
C LEU A 136 -5.38 -3.15 8.43
N ASP A 137 -4.82 -3.13 7.21
CA ASP A 137 -4.91 -2.02 6.28
C ASP A 137 -6.36 -1.70 5.96
N THR A 138 -7.14 -2.71 5.59
CA THR A 138 -8.56 -2.56 5.26
C THR A 138 -9.35 -2.07 6.47
N ALA A 139 -9.15 -2.67 7.65
CA ALA A 139 -9.86 -2.28 8.86
C ALA A 139 -9.56 -0.82 9.23
N LEU A 140 -8.28 -0.41 9.21
CA LEU A 140 -7.89 0.97 9.52
C LEU A 140 -8.33 1.95 8.45
N PHE A 141 -8.21 1.60 7.16
CA PHE A 141 -8.65 2.43 6.07
C PHE A 141 -10.14 2.68 6.15
N PHE A 142 -10.96 1.63 6.25
CA PHE A 142 -12.42 1.80 6.33
C PHE A 142 -12.83 2.54 7.59
N THR A 143 -12.20 2.26 8.72
CA THR A 143 -12.48 2.98 9.97
C THR A 143 -12.12 4.46 9.81
N ILE A 144 -10.94 4.82 9.35
CA ILE A 144 -10.50 6.24 9.33
C ILE A 144 -11.13 7.01 8.16
N ALA A 145 -11.26 6.40 6.99
CA ALA A 145 -11.78 7.06 5.79
C ALA A 145 -13.30 7.25 5.81
N PHE A 146 -14.04 6.38 6.52
CA PHE A 146 -15.51 6.39 6.60
C PHE A 146 -16.06 6.60 8.02
N SER A 147 -15.24 6.88 9.05
CA SER A 147 -15.70 7.32 10.39
C SER A 147 -16.25 8.75 10.42
N ALA A 148 -16.96 9.18 9.38
CA ALA A 148 -17.58 10.50 9.30
C ALA A 148 -19.10 10.39 9.39
#